data_AF-A0A942L2Z5-F1
#
_entry.id   AF-A0A942L2Z5-F1
#
_cell.length_a   1.000
_cell.length_b   1.000
_cell.length_c   1.000
_cell.angle_alpha   90.00
_cell.angle_beta   90.00
_cell.angle_gamma   90.00
#
_symmetry.space_group_name_H-M   'P 1'
#
loop_
_entity.id
_entity.type
_entity.pdbx_description
1 polymer ?
#
loop_
_entity_poly.entity_id
_entity_poly.type
_entity_poly.pdbx_seq_one_letter_code
_entity_poly.pdbx_strand_id
1 'polypeptide(L)'
;MATLWIGMSGIASAHSFTAALLVVGEDREVGLAEAVRGFLLAADERDGHANETSDGHLGGVDVHVLPLPREAAGLVEDLLGKPSEPPDVVVVLGPEPAASATARAYQSEGIVLVQDVLPAGWEGESQMDSFAARYRLAHGTAPSAMAATAYHAARRLDAAIRPLDGVNPQAALEEAWRSTELGLP
;
A
#
# COMPACT_ATOMS: atom_id res chain seq x y z
N MET A 1 -15.49 -30.99 -28.56
CA MET A 1 -15.83 -29.94 -27.57
C MET A 1 -14.52 -29.40 -27.06
N ALA A 2 -14.12 -28.22 -27.54
CA ALA A 2 -12.84 -27.60 -27.24
C ALA A 2 -12.92 -26.91 -25.86
N THR A 3 -12.05 -27.31 -24.94
CA THR A 3 -11.89 -26.64 -23.65
C THR A 3 -11.19 -25.31 -23.90
N LEU A 4 -11.91 -24.21 -23.79
CA LEU A 4 -11.37 -22.86 -23.84
C LEU A 4 -10.57 -22.63 -22.56
N TRP A 5 -9.25 -22.72 -22.65
CA TRP A 5 -8.35 -22.25 -21.60
C TRP A 5 -8.35 -20.72 -21.66
N ILE A 6 -9.11 -20.08 -20.78
CA ILE A 6 -8.91 -18.66 -20.47
C ILE A 6 -7.68 -18.63 -19.58
N GLY A 7 -6.54 -18.25 -20.16
CA GLY A 7 -5.34 -17.95 -19.38
C GLY A 7 -5.64 -16.75 -18.48
N MET A 8 -5.88 -17.02 -17.20
CA MET A 8 -5.73 -16.00 -16.18
C MET A 8 -4.24 -15.71 -16.10
N SER A 9 -3.83 -14.48 -16.40
CA SER A 9 -2.50 -13.97 -16.08
C SER A 9 -2.38 -13.82 -14.56
N GLY A 10 -2.42 -14.94 -13.84
CA GLY A 10 -2.20 -14.99 -12.41
C GLY A 10 -0.73 -15.28 -12.18
N ILE A 11 0.10 -14.25 -12.14
CA ILE A 11 1.42 -14.35 -11.53
C ILE A 11 1.73 -13.02 -10.83
N ALA A 12 1.14 -12.83 -9.63
CA ALA A 12 2.04 -12.54 -8.53
C ALA A 12 2.99 -13.75 -8.52
N SER A 13 4.28 -13.55 -8.76
CA SER A 13 5.24 -14.62 -8.47
C SER A 13 4.93 -15.00 -7.02
N ALA A 14 4.83 -16.29 -6.67
CA ALA A 14 4.28 -16.73 -5.38
C ALA A 14 4.98 -16.17 -4.11
N HIS A 15 5.92 -15.24 -4.28
CA HIS A 15 6.75 -14.60 -3.29
C HIS A 15 6.80 -13.07 -3.43
N SER A 16 6.20 -12.41 -4.45
CA SER A 16 6.28 -10.95 -4.62
C SER A 16 5.10 -10.31 -5.36
N PHE A 17 4.76 -9.06 -5.04
CA PHE A 17 3.79 -8.24 -5.79
C PHE A 17 4.16 -6.76 -5.84
N THR A 18 3.62 -6.02 -6.80
CA THR A 18 3.76 -4.57 -6.91
C THR A 18 2.55 -3.83 -6.33
N ALA A 19 2.80 -2.99 -5.33
CA ALA A 19 1.83 -2.06 -4.78
C ALA A 19 2.11 -0.64 -5.29
N ALA A 20 1.22 -0.11 -6.13
CA ALA A 20 1.27 1.29 -6.50
C ALA A 20 0.63 2.16 -5.42
N LEU A 21 1.35 3.19 -4.96
CA LEU A 21 0.82 4.20 -4.04
C LEU A 21 0.46 5.44 -4.83
N LEU A 22 -0.83 5.66 -5.08
CA LEU A 22 -1.32 6.79 -5.84
C LEU A 22 -1.81 7.90 -4.89
N VAL A 23 -0.99 8.93 -4.68
CA VAL A 23 -1.35 10.07 -3.83
C VAL A 23 -2.11 11.13 -4.65
N VAL A 24 -3.28 11.52 -4.13
CA VAL A 24 -4.14 12.56 -4.70
C VAL A 24 -4.38 13.68 -3.69
N GLY A 25 -4.69 14.88 -4.19
CA GLY A 25 -4.88 16.07 -3.37
C GLY A 25 -3.77 17.11 -3.58
N GLU A 26 -3.58 17.97 -2.58
CA GLU A 26 -2.54 19.01 -2.56
C GLU A 26 -1.19 18.44 -2.10
N ASP A 27 -0.10 19.18 -2.32
CA ASP A 27 1.26 18.85 -1.88
C ASP A 27 1.73 17.43 -2.26
N ARG A 28 1.30 16.94 -3.44
CA ARG A 28 1.49 15.54 -3.89
C ARG A 28 2.92 15.03 -3.79
N GLU A 29 3.92 15.87 -4.02
CA GLU A 29 5.33 15.44 -3.95
C GLU A 29 5.76 15.12 -2.52
N VAL A 30 5.45 16.01 -1.57
CA VAL A 30 5.70 15.78 -0.14
C VAL A 30 4.80 14.65 0.39
N GLY A 31 3.53 14.65 0.00
CA GLY A 31 2.57 13.63 0.38
C GLY A 31 2.97 12.23 -0.09
N LEU A 32 3.51 12.10 -1.30
CA LEU A 32 3.97 10.82 -1.84
C LEU A 32 5.22 10.30 -1.12
N ALA A 33 6.19 11.17 -0.82
CA ALA A 33 7.35 10.79 -0.02
C ALA A 33 6.96 10.30 1.38
N GLU A 34 6.06 11.02 2.04
CA GLU A 34 5.54 10.66 3.36
C GLU A 34 4.69 9.37 3.32
N ALA A 35 3.87 9.20 2.28
CA ALA A 35 3.10 7.98 2.07
C ALA A 35 4.02 6.76 1.91
N VAL A 36 5.06 6.87 1.09
CA VAL A 36 6.06 5.80 0.92
C VAL A 36 6.70 5.47 2.26
N ARG A 37 7.21 6.46 3.01
CA ARG A 37 7.83 6.22 4.34
C ARG A 37 6.89 5.50 5.31
N GLY A 38 5.63 5.95 5.38
CA GLY A 38 4.61 5.32 6.22
C GLY A 38 4.32 3.87 5.81
N PHE A 39 4.18 3.62 4.51
CA PHE A 39 3.93 2.30 3.96
C PHE A 39 5.09 1.34 4.23
N LEU A 40 6.33 1.77 3.99
CA LEU A 40 7.54 0.95 4.21
C LEU A 40 7.71 0.58 5.67
N LEU A 41 7.40 1.49 6.60
CA LEU A 41 7.45 1.18 8.03
C LEU A 41 6.52 0.04 8.43
N ALA A 42 5.37 -0.12 7.76
CA ALA A 42 4.48 -1.26 7.97
C ALA A 42 4.98 -2.55 7.29
N ALA A 43 5.60 -2.43 6.11
CA ALA A 43 6.14 -3.55 5.36
C ALA A 43 7.42 -4.14 5.98
N ASP A 44 8.17 -3.35 6.74
CA ASP A 44 9.41 -3.77 7.41
C ASP A 44 9.17 -4.44 8.79
N GLU A 45 7.94 -4.43 9.33
CA GLU A 45 7.72 -4.79 10.74
C GLU A 45 7.99 -6.24 11.13
N ARG A 46 8.16 -7.17 10.18
CA ARG A 46 8.10 -8.60 10.50
C ARG A 46 9.22 -9.48 9.94
N ASP A 47 9.73 -9.23 8.74
CA ASP A 47 10.56 -10.23 8.03
C ASP A 47 11.78 -9.66 7.28
N GLY A 48 12.26 -8.45 7.64
CA GLY A 48 13.41 -7.82 6.97
C GLY A 48 14.73 -8.61 7.13
N HIS A 49 15.42 -8.86 6.03
CA HIS A 49 16.74 -9.52 6.00
C HIS A 49 17.78 -8.69 5.24
N ALA A 50 19.07 -8.84 5.60
CA ALA A 50 20.17 -7.99 5.10
C ALA A 50 20.46 -8.06 3.57
N ASN A 51 19.73 -8.88 2.80
CA ASN A 51 19.90 -9.05 1.35
C ASN A 51 18.58 -8.90 0.58
N GLU A 52 17.61 -8.19 1.15
CA GLU A 52 16.30 -8.00 0.55
C GLU A 52 16.37 -7.17 -0.74
N THR A 53 15.64 -7.60 -1.77
CA THR A 53 15.53 -6.90 -3.07
C THR A 53 14.14 -6.30 -3.30
N SER A 54 13.27 -6.41 -2.30
CA SER A 54 11.96 -5.79 -2.19
C SER A 54 12.02 -4.56 -1.31
N ASP A 55 10.92 -3.81 -1.30
CA ASP A 55 10.73 -2.65 -0.44
C ASP A 55 10.16 -3.04 0.94
N GLY A 56 9.90 -4.33 1.16
CA GLY A 56 9.44 -4.90 2.42
C GLY A 56 8.60 -6.17 2.19
N HIS A 57 7.87 -6.59 3.22
CA HIS A 57 6.98 -7.75 3.16
C HIS A 57 5.60 -7.44 3.72
N LEU A 58 4.52 -7.84 3.03
CA LEU A 58 3.16 -7.74 3.52
C LEU A 58 2.48 -9.11 3.38
N GLY A 59 1.88 -9.60 4.46
CA GLY A 59 1.21 -10.90 4.48
C GLY A 59 2.16 -12.09 4.25
N GLY A 60 3.48 -11.90 4.44
CA GLY A 60 4.50 -12.91 4.13
C GLY A 60 4.95 -12.94 2.66
N VAL A 61 4.62 -11.90 1.89
CA VAL A 61 4.96 -11.77 0.46
C VAL A 61 5.77 -10.49 0.26
N ASP A 62 6.82 -10.55 -0.55
CA ASP A 62 7.65 -9.39 -0.90
C ASP A 62 6.78 -8.32 -1.58
N VAL A 63 6.95 -7.06 -1.21
CA VAL A 63 6.28 -5.93 -1.86
C VAL A 63 7.27 -5.05 -2.60
N HIS A 64 6.95 -4.69 -3.83
CA HIS A 64 7.62 -3.64 -4.60
C HIS A 64 6.71 -2.42 -4.66
N VAL A 65 7.18 -1.27 -4.21
CA VAL A 65 6.42 -0.03 -4.18
C VAL A 65 6.59 0.71 -5.51
N LEU A 66 5.48 1.09 -6.13
CA LEU A 66 5.44 1.96 -7.29
C LEU A 66 4.84 3.32 -6.90
N PRO A 67 5.66 4.37 -6.70
CA PRO A 67 5.14 5.69 -6.35
C PRO A 67 4.41 6.34 -7.53
N LEU A 68 3.16 6.75 -7.31
CA LEU A 68 2.34 7.45 -8.27
C LEU A 68 1.73 8.74 -7.66
N PRO A 69 1.58 9.80 -8.46
CA PRO A 69 1.94 9.87 -9.87
C PRO A 69 3.44 10.12 -10.07
N ARG A 70 4.01 9.65 -11.18
CA ARG A 70 5.47 9.63 -11.40
C ARG A 70 6.12 11.02 -11.31
N GLU A 71 5.41 12.05 -11.76
CA GLU A 71 5.90 13.43 -11.70
C GLU A 71 6.04 13.97 -10.27
N ALA A 72 5.42 13.33 -9.28
CA ALA A 72 5.49 13.70 -7.87
C ALA A 72 6.49 12.83 -7.07
N ALA A 73 7.24 11.93 -7.73
CA ALA A 73 8.15 11.02 -7.04
C ALA A 73 9.53 11.64 -6.72
N GLY A 74 9.73 12.94 -6.96
CA GLY A 74 11.04 13.61 -6.83
C GLY A 74 11.64 13.60 -5.43
N LEU A 75 10.81 13.46 -4.39
CA LEU A 75 11.22 13.37 -2.99
C LEU A 75 11.17 11.93 -2.43
N VAL A 76 10.83 10.94 -3.25
CA VAL A 76 10.81 9.53 -2.83
C VAL A 76 12.23 8.98 -2.91
N GLU A 77 12.71 8.44 -1.79
CA GLU A 77 14.06 7.90 -1.64
C GLU A 77 14.00 6.44 -1.14
N ASP A 78 15.12 5.74 -1.22
CA ASP A 78 15.35 4.45 -0.56
C ASP A 78 14.46 3.26 -0.98
N LEU A 79 13.87 3.31 -2.19
CA LEU A 79 13.25 2.12 -2.79
C LEU A 79 14.30 1.21 -3.43
N LEU A 80 14.27 -0.06 -3.05
CA LEU A 80 15.15 -1.13 -3.54
C LEU A 80 14.47 -1.98 -4.62
N GLY A 81 13.14 -2.04 -4.58
CA GLY A 81 12.31 -2.87 -5.42
C GLY A 81 12.35 -2.52 -6.90
N LYS A 82 11.92 -3.48 -7.72
CA LYS A 82 11.76 -3.30 -9.17
C LYS A 82 10.29 -3.51 -9.52
N PRO A 83 9.45 -2.48 -9.33
CA PRO A 83 8.01 -2.61 -9.54
C PRO A 83 7.69 -2.96 -11.00
N SER A 84 6.67 -3.79 -11.20
CA SER A 84 6.11 -4.10 -12.50
C SER A 84 5.07 -3.06 -12.93
N GLU A 85 4.88 -2.96 -14.25
CA GLU A 85 3.80 -2.18 -14.85
C GLU A 85 3.02 -3.06 -15.83
N PRO A 86 1.69 -3.18 -15.69
CA PRO A 86 0.85 -2.57 -14.64
C PRO A 86 1.14 -3.15 -13.24
N PRO A 87 0.84 -2.38 -12.16
CA PRO A 87 0.96 -2.88 -10.79
C PRO A 87 -0.13 -3.92 -10.48
N ASP A 88 0.12 -4.81 -9.52
CA ASP A 88 -0.86 -5.82 -9.09
C ASP A 88 -2.00 -5.19 -8.27
N VAL A 89 -1.69 -4.17 -7.46
CA VAL A 89 -2.64 -3.38 -6.69
C VAL A 89 -2.31 -1.89 -6.75
N VAL A 90 -3.33 -1.06 -6.88
CA VAL A 90 -3.24 0.39 -6.76
C VAL A 90 -3.95 0.81 -5.47
N VAL A 91 -3.20 1.40 -4.55
CA VAL A 91 -3.75 2.02 -3.32
C VAL A 91 -3.86 3.52 -3.57
N VAL A 92 -5.07 4.02 -3.70
CA VAL A 92 -5.37 5.45 -3.87
C VAL A 92 -5.46 6.07 -2.48
N LEU A 93 -4.56 7.01 -2.20
CA LEU A 93 -4.42 7.71 -0.92
C LEU A 93 -4.78 9.18 -1.13
N GLY A 94 -5.75 9.69 -0.37
CA GLY A 94 -6.10 11.10 -0.42
C GLY A 94 -7.50 11.39 0.08
N PRO A 95 -7.88 12.67 0.17
CA PRO A 95 -9.17 13.06 0.73
C PRO A 95 -10.33 12.66 -0.18
N GLU A 96 -11.44 12.23 0.41
CA GLU A 96 -12.71 12.15 -0.31
C GLU A 96 -13.29 13.55 -0.64
N PRO A 97 -13.94 13.75 -1.80
CA PRO A 97 -14.32 12.76 -2.82
C PRO A 97 -13.23 12.48 -3.89
N ALA A 98 -12.05 13.11 -3.77
CA ALA A 98 -11.03 13.07 -4.81
C ALA A 98 -10.42 11.68 -4.98
N ALA A 99 -10.14 10.97 -3.88
CA ALA A 99 -9.63 9.61 -3.91
C ALA A 99 -10.57 8.65 -4.65
N SER A 100 -11.87 8.62 -4.31
CA SER A 100 -12.84 7.78 -5.03
C SER A 100 -13.01 8.19 -6.50
N ALA A 101 -12.90 9.49 -6.83
CA ALA A 101 -12.97 9.93 -8.22
C ALA A 101 -11.78 9.43 -9.04
N THR A 102 -10.56 9.52 -8.51
CA THR A 102 -9.36 9.00 -9.16
C THR A 102 -9.36 7.48 -9.24
N ALA A 103 -9.79 6.79 -8.18
CA ALA A 103 -9.87 5.33 -8.16
C ALA A 103 -10.71 4.78 -9.32
N ARG A 104 -11.85 5.41 -9.63
CA ARG A 104 -12.70 5.06 -10.77
C ARG A 104 -11.98 5.09 -12.11
N ALA A 105 -10.96 5.95 -12.28
CA ALA A 105 -10.16 6.01 -13.51
C ALA A 105 -9.20 4.83 -13.66
N TYR A 106 -8.80 4.18 -12.55
CA TYR A 106 -7.87 3.05 -12.52
C TYR A 106 -8.56 1.68 -12.44
N GLN A 107 -9.89 1.63 -12.26
CA GLN A 107 -10.64 0.37 -12.06
C GLN A 107 -10.50 -0.65 -13.20
N SER A 108 -10.18 -0.22 -14.42
CA SER A 108 -9.93 -1.12 -15.55
C SER A 108 -8.53 -1.72 -15.59
N GLU A 109 -7.60 -1.26 -14.74
CA GLU A 109 -6.18 -1.60 -14.80
C GLU A 109 -5.76 -2.67 -13.78
N GLY A 110 -6.60 -3.00 -12.80
CA GLY A 110 -6.29 -4.01 -11.79
C GLY A 110 -7.11 -3.84 -10.52
N ILE A 111 -6.56 -4.31 -9.39
CA ILE A 111 -7.18 -4.13 -8.07
C ILE A 111 -6.95 -2.70 -7.61
N VAL A 112 -8.02 -1.97 -7.30
CA VAL A 112 -7.94 -0.59 -6.82
C VAL A 112 -8.54 -0.49 -5.43
N LEU A 113 -7.72 -0.11 -4.45
CA LEU A 113 -8.09 0.07 -3.06
C LEU A 113 -8.09 1.56 -2.74
N VAL A 114 -9.11 2.05 -2.05
CA VAL A 114 -9.20 3.45 -1.64
C VAL A 114 -8.99 3.54 -0.14
N GLN A 115 -8.15 4.49 0.28
CA GLN A 115 -7.95 4.85 1.66
C GLN A 115 -8.07 6.37 1.80
N ASP A 116 -9.14 6.81 2.45
CA ASP A 116 -9.31 8.21 2.84
C ASP A 116 -8.22 8.62 3.86
N VAL A 117 -7.87 9.90 3.84
CA VAL A 117 -6.90 10.47 4.79
C VAL A 117 -7.44 10.32 6.20
N LEU A 118 -6.59 9.89 7.13
CA LEU A 118 -6.99 9.76 8.53
C LEU A 118 -7.51 11.10 9.07
N PRO A 119 -8.61 11.07 9.86
CA PRO A 119 -9.19 12.29 10.42
C PRO A 119 -8.23 12.98 11.40
N ALA A 120 -8.45 14.28 11.61
CA ALA A 120 -7.68 15.02 12.62
C ALA A 120 -7.79 14.36 14.01
N GLY A 121 -6.67 14.28 14.73
CA GLY A 121 -6.61 13.66 16.05
C GLY A 121 -6.22 12.18 16.05
N TRP A 122 -5.91 11.59 14.88
CA TRP A 122 -5.36 10.24 14.75
C TRP A 122 -4.09 10.03 15.59
N GLU A 123 -3.32 11.09 15.85
CA GLU A 123 -2.11 11.05 16.68
C GLU A 123 -2.39 10.71 18.14
N GLY A 124 -3.63 10.93 18.60
CA GLY A 124 -4.08 10.59 19.95
C GLY A 124 -4.61 9.16 20.09
N GLU A 125 -4.68 8.40 18.99
CA GLU A 125 -5.12 7.02 19.03
C GLU A 125 -3.98 6.11 19.49
N SER A 126 -4.19 5.36 20.57
CA SER A 126 -3.15 4.50 21.18
C SER A 126 -2.59 3.45 20.22
N GLN A 127 -3.37 3.02 19.23
CA GLN A 127 -2.92 2.11 18.16
C GLN A 127 -1.84 2.73 17.25
N MET A 128 -1.74 4.07 17.20
CA MET A 128 -0.78 4.82 16.39
C MET A 128 0.49 5.22 17.17
N ASP A 129 0.53 5.03 18.49
CA ASP A 129 1.69 5.40 19.33
C ASP A 129 2.97 4.70 18.89
N SER A 130 2.88 3.39 18.63
CA SER A 130 4.02 2.57 18.17
C SER A 130 4.54 3.07 16.82
N PHE A 131 3.62 3.32 15.87
CA PHE A 131 3.95 3.89 14.57
C PHE A 131 4.64 5.24 14.72
N ALA A 132 4.09 6.17 15.50
CA ALA A 132 4.65 7.50 15.67
C ALA A 132 6.03 7.49 16.33
N ALA A 133 6.26 6.58 17.28
CA ALA A 133 7.58 6.39 17.89
C ALA A 133 8.61 5.87 16.87
N ARG A 134 8.25 4.86 16.07
CA ARG A 134 9.13 4.28 15.04
C ARG A 134 9.41 5.26 13.91
N TYR A 135 8.40 6.00 13.45
CA TYR A 135 8.56 7.01 12.42
C TYR A 135 9.57 8.07 12.84
N ARG A 136 9.46 8.58 14.08
CA ARG A 136 10.43 9.52 14.65
C ARG A 136 11.83 8.93 14.75
N LEU A 137 11.95 7.66 15.11
CA LEU A 137 13.24 6.98 15.17
C LEU A 137 13.90 6.85 13.79
N ALA A 138 13.11 6.52 12.76
CA ALA A 138 13.60 6.30 11.40
C ALA A 138 13.89 7.60 10.64
N HIS A 139 13.03 8.62 10.79
CA HIS A 139 13.05 9.82 9.95
C HIS A 139 13.36 11.12 10.71
N GLY A 140 13.45 11.08 12.04
CA GLY A 140 13.79 12.24 12.87
C GLY A 140 12.68 13.29 13.01
N THR A 141 11.51 13.08 12.39
CA THR A 141 10.37 14.00 12.41
C THR A 141 9.10 13.28 12.88
N ALA A 142 8.09 14.05 13.28
CA ALA A 142 6.76 13.48 13.52
C ALA A 142 6.13 13.04 12.18
N PRO A 143 5.42 11.91 12.13
CA PRO A 143 4.69 11.50 10.95
C PRO A 143 3.60 12.50 10.56
N SER A 144 3.44 12.72 9.26
CA SER A 144 2.27 13.42 8.71
C SER A 144 1.03 12.52 8.71
N ALA A 145 -0.15 13.14 8.53
CA ALA A 145 -1.39 12.39 8.32
C ALA A 145 -1.31 11.47 7.10
N MET A 146 -0.58 11.86 6.05
CA MET A 146 -0.40 11.04 4.86
C MET A 146 0.49 9.81 5.13
N ALA A 147 1.59 9.98 5.88
CA ALA A 147 2.39 8.84 6.34
C ALA A 147 1.56 7.86 7.18
N ALA A 148 0.77 8.38 8.11
CA ALA A 148 -0.13 7.59 8.94
C ALA A 148 -1.20 6.85 8.12
N THR A 149 -1.77 7.54 7.12
CA THR A 149 -2.76 6.98 6.19
C THR A 149 -2.18 5.82 5.39
N ALA A 150 -0.96 5.98 4.85
CA ALA A 150 -0.29 4.94 4.07
C ALA A 150 0.16 3.76 4.94
N TYR A 151 0.63 4.03 6.17
CA TYR A 151 0.91 2.98 7.16
C TYR A 151 -0.36 2.16 7.47
N HIS A 152 -1.48 2.83 7.70
CA HIS A 152 -2.76 2.16 7.93
C HIS A 152 -3.20 1.33 6.72
N ALA A 153 -3.04 1.88 5.50
CA ALA A 153 -3.32 1.15 4.27
C ALA A 153 -2.46 -0.11 4.13
N ALA A 154 -1.15 -0.02 4.39
CA ALA A 154 -0.25 -1.17 4.36
C ALA A 154 -0.66 -2.26 5.36
N ARG A 155 -1.04 -1.86 6.58
CA ARG A 155 -1.52 -2.78 7.62
C ARG A 155 -2.82 -3.49 7.22
N ARG A 156 -3.75 -2.77 6.59
CA ARG A 156 -4.99 -3.36 6.02
C ARG A 156 -4.65 -4.33 4.88
N LEU A 157 -3.68 -3.98 4.04
CA LEU A 157 -3.24 -4.83 2.94
C LEU A 157 -2.56 -6.11 3.44
N ASP A 158 -1.67 -6.01 4.43
CA ASP A 158 -1.06 -7.16 5.13
C ASP A 158 -2.13 -8.11 5.70
N ALA A 159 -3.13 -7.57 6.39
CA ALA A 159 -4.22 -8.35 6.96
C ALA A 159 -5.08 -9.02 5.87
N ALA A 160 -5.25 -8.37 4.72
CA ALA A 160 -6.03 -8.88 3.60
C ALA A 160 -5.28 -9.94 2.76
N ILE A 161 -3.96 -9.85 2.65
CA ILE A 161 -3.12 -10.80 1.91
C ILE A 161 -2.87 -12.09 2.71
N ARG A 162 -2.66 -11.99 4.03
CA ARG A 162 -2.26 -13.12 4.88
C ARG A 162 -3.18 -14.36 4.77
N PRO A 163 -4.52 -14.26 4.73
CA PRO A 163 -5.40 -15.43 4.60
C PRO A 163 -5.38 -16.07 3.21
N LEU A 164 -4.79 -15.40 2.22
CA LEU A 164 -4.82 -15.79 0.83
C LEU A 164 -3.59 -16.62 0.43
N ASP A 165 -2.62 -16.81 1.32
CA ASP A 165 -1.36 -17.54 1.07
C ASP A 165 -0.68 -17.10 -0.26
N GLY A 166 -0.77 -15.80 -0.60
CA GLY A 166 -0.23 -15.25 -1.84
C GLY A 166 -1.02 -15.58 -3.13
N VAL A 167 -2.15 -16.29 -3.05
CA VAL A 167 -3.01 -16.64 -4.19
C VAL A 167 -4.24 -15.73 -4.19
N ASN A 168 -4.40 -14.86 -5.19
CA ASN A 168 -5.50 -13.90 -5.16
C ASN A 168 -6.35 -13.82 -6.44
N PRO A 169 -7.59 -14.33 -6.42
CA PRO A 169 -8.64 -13.80 -7.28
C PRO A 169 -9.07 -12.45 -6.71
N GLN A 170 -8.80 -11.35 -7.42
CA GLN A 170 -9.15 -9.95 -7.13
C GLN A 170 -10.31 -9.70 -6.14
N ALA A 171 -11.46 -10.35 -6.35
CA ALA A 171 -12.64 -10.21 -5.50
C ALA A 171 -12.40 -10.60 -4.02
N ALA A 172 -11.52 -11.57 -3.75
CA ALA A 172 -11.16 -11.98 -2.40
C ALA A 172 -10.31 -10.91 -1.70
N LEU A 173 -9.38 -10.25 -2.40
CA LEU A 173 -8.64 -9.12 -1.84
C LEU A 173 -9.56 -7.96 -1.46
N GLU A 174 -10.45 -7.60 -2.38
CA GLU A 174 -11.34 -6.45 -2.20
C GLU A 174 -12.33 -6.68 -1.05
N GLU A 175 -12.83 -7.91 -0.89
CA GLU A 175 -13.66 -8.28 0.26
C GLU A 175 -12.86 -8.27 1.57
N ALA A 176 -11.66 -8.86 1.57
CA ALA A 176 -10.80 -8.87 2.75
C ALA A 176 -10.40 -7.43 3.16
N TRP A 177 -10.05 -6.58 2.21
CA TRP A 177 -9.78 -5.16 2.44
C TRP A 177 -10.97 -4.43 3.06
N ARG A 178 -12.19 -4.63 2.53
CA ARG A 178 -13.40 -4.04 3.12
C ARG A 178 -13.66 -4.55 4.54
N SER A 179 -13.37 -5.82 4.82
CA SER A 179 -13.54 -6.38 6.17
C SER A 179 -12.66 -5.71 7.23
N THR A 180 -11.50 -5.17 6.83
CA THR A 180 -10.59 -4.44 7.74
C THR A 180 -11.11 -3.06 8.16
N GLU A 181 -12.15 -2.52 7.50
CA GLU A 181 -12.78 -1.25 7.90
C GLU A 181 -13.46 -1.35 9.27
N LEU A 182 -13.78 -2.57 9.70
CA LEU A 182 -14.35 -2.86 11.02
C LEU A 182 -13.28 -2.88 12.13
N GLY A 183 -12.02 -2.62 11.78
CA GLY A 183 -10.86 -2.68 12.66
C GLY A 183 -9.84 -3.73 12.18
N LEU A 184 -8.57 -3.47 12.47
CA LEU A 184 -7.52 -4.48 12.35
C LEU A 184 -7.62 -5.45 13.56
N PRO A 185 -7.47 -6.77 13.36
CA PRO A 185 -7.45 -7.73 14.47
C PRO A 185 -6.25 -7.56 15.42
#